data_AF-A0A3R7VUM5-F1
#
_entry.id   AF-A0A3R7VUM5-F1
#
_cell.length_a   1.000
_cell.length_b   1.000
_cell.length_c   1.000
_cell.angle_alpha   90.00
_cell.angle_beta   90.00
_cell.angle_gamma   90.00
#
_symmetry.space_group_name_H-M   'P 1'
#
loop_
_entity.id
_entity.type
_entity.pdbx_description
1 polymer ?
#
loop_
_entity_poly.entity_id
_entity_poly.type
_entity_poly.pdbx_seq_one_letter_code
_entity_poly.pdbx_strand_id
1 'polypeptide(L)'
;MIYAADLEGKITKINATDNGNMFDQTVLFDAESNSSNGRYIYHSVVPTINEDKLWLYFGTGNKHRLQTKNTNIKNRLYGIKDKDFPNYKPVLPTGDVSQCKTGENNCPTDNDLGWYKDLDNSKKVTAKPSIDNDLVYFPIYEPLDAAKICDAGNALKYSSSSTCGDATFRRIGSGVSSEIKILDDNIVVGISGEVSKDSDIKSKDNLAIIKSKSEKSDDKIIIDGWRQLD
;
A
#
# COMPACT_ATOMS: atom_id res chain seq x y z
N MET A 1 -11.35 13.13 10.29
CA MET A 1 -9.94 12.81 10.60
C MET A 1 -9.12 12.91 9.33
N ILE A 2 -7.90 13.45 9.39
CA ILE A 2 -6.97 13.49 8.25
C ILE A 2 -5.74 12.65 8.59
N TYR A 3 -5.26 11.88 7.61
CA TYR A 3 -4.02 11.10 7.72
C TYR A 3 -3.05 11.55 6.64
N ALA A 4 -1.87 12.00 7.06
CA ALA A 4 -0.84 12.50 6.16
C ALA A 4 0.44 11.67 6.35
N ALA A 5 1.06 11.26 5.23
CA ALA A 5 2.38 10.68 5.23
C ALA A 5 3.42 11.73 4.85
N ASP A 6 4.61 11.65 5.43
CA ASP A 6 5.77 12.44 5.03
C ASP A 6 6.92 11.57 4.49
N LEU A 7 7.94 12.24 3.92
CA LEU A 7 9.12 11.54 3.40
C LEU A 7 9.92 10.85 4.51
N GLU A 8 9.85 11.35 5.75
CA GLU A 8 10.53 10.77 6.92
C GLU A 8 9.82 9.51 7.45
N GLY A 9 8.79 9.03 6.73
CA GLY A 9 8.14 7.76 7.03
C GLY A 9 7.10 7.84 8.13
N LYS A 10 6.69 9.05 8.54
CA LYS A 10 5.70 9.23 9.60
C LYS A 10 4.31 9.33 9.01
N ILE A 11 3.36 8.65 9.66
CA ILE A 11 1.93 8.81 9.42
C ILE A 11 1.35 9.66 10.53
N THR A 12 0.96 10.89 10.21
CA THR A 12 0.39 11.84 11.16
C THR A 12 -1.13 11.83 11.06
N LYS A 13 -1.79 11.64 12.21
CA LYS A 13 -3.23 11.77 12.39
C LYS A 13 -3.52 13.19 12.86
N ILE A 14 -4.41 13.89 12.16
CA ILE A 14 -4.81 15.28 12.45
C ILE A 14 -6.32 15.31 12.72
N ASN A 15 -6.70 15.86 13.87
CA ASN A 15 -8.10 16.04 14.24
C ASN A 15 -8.73 17.19 13.45
N ALA A 16 -9.41 16.87 12.36
CA ALA A 16 -10.24 17.83 11.63
C ALA A 16 -11.74 17.57 11.86
N THR A 17 -12.11 17.13 13.06
CA THR A 17 -13.51 16.90 13.45
C THR A 17 -14.00 18.04 14.37
N ASP A 18 -15.29 18.03 14.66
CA ASP A 18 -15.96 18.91 15.64
C ASP A 18 -15.82 18.42 17.09
N ASN A 19 -15.19 17.27 17.31
CA ASN A 19 -14.97 16.68 18.62
C ASN A 19 -13.53 16.90 19.10
N GLY A 20 -13.37 17.38 20.34
CA GLY A 20 -12.06 17.70 20.92
C GLY A 20 -11.44 18.97 20.34
N ASN A 21 -10.12 19.12 20.45
CA ASN A 21 -9.43 20.28 19.88
C ASN A 21 -9.17 20.07 18.40
N MET A 22 -9.67 20.99 17.58
CA MET A 22 -9.42 21.01 16.15
C MET A 22 -7.92 21.23 15.88
N PHE A 23 -7.39 20.49 14.91
CA PHE A 23 -5.99 20.44 14.49
C PHE A 23 -4.99 19.86 15.48
N ASP A 24 -5.44 19.22 16.55
CA ASP A 24 -4.56 18.35 17.34
C ASP A 24 -3.93 17.28 16.42
N GLN A 25 -2.63 17.03 16.60
CA GLN A 25 -1.87 16.11 15.77
C GLN A 25 -1.10 15.11 16.61
N THR A 26 -1.02 13.88 16.12
CA THR A 26 -0.16 12.85 16.69
C THR A 26 0.44 12.02 15.58
N VAL A 27 1.70 11.60 15.75
CA VAL A 27 2.29 10.60 14.86
C VAL A 27 1.74 9.24 15.26
N LEU A 28 0.89 8.67 14.39
CA LEU A 28 0.28 7.36 14.58
C LEU A 28 1.30 6.25 14.38
N PHE A 29 2.17 6.39 13.38
CA PHE A 29 3.11 5.35 12.99
C PHE A 29 4.40 5.92 12.41
N ASP A 30 5.53 5.27 12.71
CA ASP A 30 6.85 5.53 12.13
C ASP A 30 7.32 4.31 11.30
N ALA A 31 7.53 4.50 10.01
CA ALA A 31 8.02 3.49 9.08
C ALA A 31 9.55 3.25 9.19
N GLU A 32 10.23 3.97 10.09
CA GLU A 32 11.67 3.95 10.34
C GLU A 32 12.47 4.41 9.11
N SER A 33 12.01 5.45 8.42
CA SER A 33 12.64 5.92 7.19
C SER A 33 13.97 6.63 7.44
N ASN A 34 14.96 6.32 6.60
CA ASN A 34 16.20 7.08 6.53
C ASN A 34 16.87 6.94 5.16
N SER A 35 17.93 7.71 4.94
CA SER A 35 18.69 7.73 3.69
C SER A 35 19.44 6.44 3.38
N SER A 36 19.71 5.59 4.37
CA SER A 36 20.37 4.30 4.18
C SER A 36 19.38 3.24 3.67
N ASN A 37 18.21 3.13 4.31
CA ASN A 37 17.20 2.13 3.96
C ASN A 37 16.25 2.55 2.84
N GLY A 38 16.18 3.84 2.53
CA GLY A 38 15.41 4.38 1.41
C GLY A 38 13.90 4.30 1.57
N ARG A 39 13.38 4.06 2.79
CA ARG A 39 11.95 3.86 3.11
C ARG A 39 11.11 5.15 3.06
N TYR A 40 11.38 6.01 2.09
CA TYR A 40 10.61 7.23 1.87
C TYR A 40 9.18 6.92 1.42
N ILE A 41 8.20 7.66 1.95
CA ILE A 41 6.80 7.57 1.50
C ILE A 41 6.53 8.71 0.51
N TYR A 42 6.36 8.36 -0.77
CA TYR A 42 6.08 9.33 -1.86
C TYR A 42 4.61 9.44 -2.23
N HIS A 43 3.76 8.59 -1.66
CA HIS A 43 2.36 8.45 -2.05
C HIS A 43 1.44 8.64 -0.85
N SER A 44 0.24 9.16 -1.10
CA SER A 44 -0.80 9.27 -0.08
C SER A 44 -1.16 7.89 0.48
N VAL A 45 -1.46 7.88 1.78
CA VAL A 45 -2.05 6.73 2.47
C VAL A 45 -3.45 6.47 1.92
N VAL A 46 -3.82 5.20 1.81
CA VAL A 46 -5.16 4.78 1.36
C VAL A 46 -5.94 4.22 2.54
N PRO A 47 -6.96 4.94 3.04
CA PRO A 47 -7.80 4.48 4.13
C PRO A 47 -8.95 3.56 3.65
N THR A 48 -9.32 2.56 4.47
CA THR A 48 -10.58 1.80 4.34
C THR A 48 -11.05 1.30 5.71
N ILE A 49 -12.33 0.92 5.83
CA ILE A 49 -12.82 0.18 6.99
C ILE A 49 -12.79 -1.31 6.65
N ASN A 50 -12.08 -2.10 7.47
CA ASN A 50 -12.13 -3.56 7.45
C ASN A 50 -12.28 -4.05 8.88
N GLU A 51 -13.20 -5.00 9.10
CA GLU A 51 -13.50 -5.57 10.42
C GLU A 51 -13.75 -4.46 11.48
N ASP A 52 -14.57 -3.46 11.13
CA ASP A 52 -14.91 -2.30 11.98
C ASP A 52 -13.72 -1.44 12.44
N LYS A 53 -12.55 -1.60 11.82
CA LYS A 53 -11.35 -0.78 12.09
C LYS A 53 -10.96 0.01 10.85
N LEU A 54 -10.48 1.23 11.06
CA LEU A 54 -9.85 1.99 10.00
C LEU A 54 -8.44 1.46 9.75
N TRP A 55 -8.21 0.96 8.54
CA TRP A 55 -6.91 0.55 8.03
C TRP A 55 -6.34 1.58 7.07
N LEU A 56 -5.02 1.76 7.13
CA LEU A 56 -4.23 2.70 6.38
C LEU A 56 -3.16 1.92 5.60
N TYR A 57 -3.30 1.87 4.28
CA TYR A 57 -2.35 1.17 3.41
C TYR A 57 -1.41 2.15 2.72
N PHE A 58 -0.13 1.83 2.77
CA PHE A 58 0.92 2.61 2.12
C PHE A 58 2.16 1.73 1.94
N GLY A 59 3.13 2.24 1.20
CA GLY A 59 4.41 1.56 1.07
C GLY A 59 5.50 2.53 0.69
N THR A 60 6.72 2.05 0.76
CA THR A 60 7.91 2.89 0.66
C THR A 60 8.72 2.62 -0.60
N GLY A 61 9.46 3.64 -1.03
CA GLY A 61 10.30 3.56 -2.21
C GLY A 61 10.80 4.92 -2.66
N ASN A 62 12.12 5.05 -2.82
CA ASN A 62 12.71 6.27 -3.35
C ASN A 62 12.38 6.47 -4.85
N LYS A 63 11.41 7.33 -5.15
CA LYS A 63 10.99 7.64 -6.52
C LYS A 63 12.03 8.44 -7.31
N HIS A 64 12.86 9.25 -6.66
CA HIS A 64 13.96 9.96 -7.33
C HIS A 64 15.07 9.02 -7.81
N ARG A 65 15.19 7.84 -7.18
CA ARG A 65 16.26 6.87 -7.44
C ARG A 65 15.71 5.45 -7.63
N LEU A 66 14.72 5.31 -8.52
CA LEU A 66 14.03 4.04 -8.75
C LEU A 66 15.00 2.90 -9.14
N GLN A 67 15.94 3.20 -10.05
CA GLN A 67 16.94 2.24 -10.57
C GLN A 67 18.03 1.85 -9.55
N THR A 68 18.16 2.57 -8.42
CA THR A 68 19.21 2.25 -7.45
C THR A 68 18.94 0.91 -6.78
N LYS A 69 19.91 0.00 -6.92
CA LYS A 69 19.95 -1.30 -6.26
C LYS A 69 21.10 -1.32 -5.25
N ASN A 70 20.77 -1.61 -4.00
CA ASN A 70 21.70 -1.66 -2.88
C ASN A 70 21.09 -2.53 -1.77
N THR A 71 21.91 -3.38 -1.13
CA THR A 71 21.49 -4.27 -0.04
C THR A 71 20.97 -3.55 1.20
N ASN A 72 21.32 -2.27 1.37
CA ASN A 72 20.79 -1.43 2.45
C ASN A 72 19.35 -0.98 2.18
N ILE A 73 18.92 -0.90 0.91
CA ILE A 73 17.56 -0.49 0.56
C ILE A 73 16.60 -1.61 0.97
N LYS A 74 15.79 -1.33 2.00
CA LYS A 74 14.86 -2.27 2.63
C LYS A 74 13.47 -1.65 2.67
N ASN A 75 12.87 -1.40 1.52
CA ASN A 75 11.51 -0.85 1.47
C ASN A 75 10.50 -1.84 2.05
N ARG A 76 9.30 -1.34 2.33
CA ARG A 76 8.25 -2.09 3.00
C ARG A 76 6.89 -1.70 2.48
N LEU A 77 5.96 -2.64 2.58
CA LEU A 77 4.53 -2.43 2.46
C LEU A 77 3.90 -2.46 3.85
N TYR A 78 2.82 -1.73 4.05
CA TYR A 78 2.18 -1.60 5.34
C TYR A 78 0.66 -1.62 5.21
N GLY A 79 0.01 -2.21 6.22
CA GLY A 79 -1.39 -2.00 6.56
C GLY A 79 -1.48 -1.70 8.05
N ILE A 80 -1.78 -0.46 8.40
CA ILE A 80 -1.75 0.05 9.78
C ILE A 80 -3.15 0.45 10.23
N LYS A 81 -3.55 0.04 11.43
CA LYS A 81 -4.84 0.39 12.02
C LYS A 81 -4.74 1.69 12.81
N ASP A 82 -5.80 2.49 12.74
CA ASP A 82 -6.11 3.47 13.78
C ASP A 82 -7.11 2.84 14.76
N LYS A 83 -6.59 2.35 15.89
CA LYS A 83 -7.37 1.65 16.91
C LYS A 83 -8.42 2.53 17.59
N ASP A 84 -8.22 3.84 17.56
CA ASP A 84 -9.09 4.80 18.25
C ASP A 84 -10.11 5.46 17.32
N PHE A 85 -10.03 5.23 16.01
CA PHE A 85 -11.03 5.69 15.04
C PHE A 85 -12.44 5.20 15.45
N PRO A 86 -13.49 6.03 15.35
CA PRO A 86 -13.55 7.37 14.73
C PRO A 86 -13.02 8.53 15.60
N ASN A 87 -12.62 8.27 16.84
CA ASN A 87 -12.19 9.30 17.77
C ASN A 87 -10.72 9.70 17.57
N TYR A 88 -10.40 10.94 17.93
CA TYR A 88 -9.01 11.37 18.08
C TYR A 88 -8.51 11.00 19.47
N LYS A 89 -7.34 10.35 19.53
CA LYS A 89 -6.55 10.19 20.76
C LYS A 89 -5.07 10.38 20.43
N PRO A 90 -4.30 11.07 21.28
CA PRO A 90 -2.84 11.12 21.17
C PRO A 90 -2.24 9.71 21.27
N VAL A 91 -1.25 9.42 20.43
CA VAL A 91 -0.54 8.14 20.38
C VAL A 91 0.87 8.35 20.91
N LEU A 92 1.10 7.91 22.15
CA LEU A 92 2.37 8.04 22.86
C LEU A 92 2.66 6.74 23.63
N PRO A 93 3.78 6.03 23.34
CA PRO A 93 4.75 6.32 22.28
C PRO A 93 4.16 6.16 20.87
N THR A 94 4.80 6.79 19.89
CA THR A 94 4.50 6.58 18.47
C THR A 94 4.59 5.10 18.12
N GLY A 95 3.65 4.62 17.31
CA GLY A 95 3.66 3.22 16.90
C GLY A 95 4.72 2.90 15.86
N ASP A 96 5.21 1.65 15.86
CA ASP A 96 6.21 1.18 14.91
C ASP A 96 5.99 -0.32 14.55
N VAL A 97 6.91 -0.88 13.78
CA VAL A 97 6.83 -2.27 13.32
C VAL A 97 6.94 -3.32 14.43
N SER A 98 7.42 -2.97 15.63
CA SER A 98 7.45 -3.90 16.78
C SER A 98 6.05 -4.26 17.27
N GLN A 99 5.06 -3.43 16.96
CA GLN A 99 3.65 -3.65 17.28
C GLN A 99 2.87 -4.28 16.11
N CYS A 100 3.56 -4.65 15.04
CA CYS A 100 2.98 -5.28 13.86
C CYS A 100 3.27 -6.78 13.83
N LYS A 101 2.43 -7.52 13.11
CA LYS A 101 2.70 -8.93 12.80
C LYS A 101 3.01 -9.14 11.32
N THR A 102 3.80 -10.16 11.05
CA THR A 102 4.23 -10.53 9.69
C THR A 102 4.26 -12.03 9.54
N GLY A 103 3.83 -12.54 8.39
CA GLY A 103 3.92 -13.95 8.02
C GLY A 103 2.58 -14.53 7.57
N GLU A 104 2.65 -15.59 6.76
CA GLU A 104 1.51 -16.20 6.05
C GLU A 104 0.40 -16.76 6.97
N ASN A 105 0.67 -16.90 8.27
CA ASN A 105 -0.30 -17.35 9.28
C ASN A 105 -0.21 -16.56 10.58
N ASN A 106 0.40 -15.38 10.54
CA ASN A 106 0.62 -14.53 11.71
C ASN A 106 -0.10 -13.21 11.50
N CYS A 107 -1.43 -13.28 11.38
CA CYS A 107 -2.24 -12.10 11.12
C CYS A 107 -2.33 -11.22 12.38
N PRO A 108 -2.33 -9.88 12.22
CA PRO A 108 -2.65 -8.93 13.28
C PRO A 108 -4.01 -9.22 13.92
N THR A 109 -4.10 -9.18 15.24
CA THR A 109 -5.36 -9.14 15.99
C THR A 109 -5.65 -7.72 16.46
N ASP A 110 -6.76 -7.48 17.17
CA ASP A 110 -7.12 -6.16 17.71
C ASP A 110 -6.01 -5.47 18.52
N ASN A 111 -5.17 -6.25 19.18
CA ASN A 111 -4.06 -5.75 20.00
C ASN A 111 -2.85 -5.32 19.17
N ASP A 112 -2.73 -5.80 17.93
CA ASP A 112 -1.63 -5.45 17.03
C ASP A 112 -1.97 -4.17 16.25
N LEU A 113 -0.96 -3.39 15.91
CA LEU A 113 -1.12 -2.15 15.17
C LEU A 113 -1.38 -2.41 13.68
N GLY A 114 -1.04 -3.59 13.17
CA GLY A 114 -1.23 -3.95 11.77
C GLY A 114 -0.16 -4.91 11.28
N TRP A 115 0.10 -4.89 9.98
CA TRP A 115 1.09 -5.74 9.33
C TRP A 115 2.07 -4.93 8.49
N TYR A 116 3.25 -5.52 8.25
CA TYR A 116 4.19 -5.02 7.25
C TYR A 116 4.82 -6.17 6.45
N LYS A 117 5.36 -5.84 5.28
CA LYS A 117 6.18 -6.77 4.48
C LYS A 117 7.44 -6.09 4.00
N ASP A 118 8.59 -6.67 4.31
CA ASP A 118 9.86 -6.28 3.71
C ASP A 118 9.90 -6.60 2.21
N LEU A 119 10.40 -5.64 1.44
CA LEU A 119 10.65 -5.75 0.01
C LEU A 119 12.14 -6.02 -0.23
N ASP A 120 12.42 -7.19 -0.80
CA ASP A 120 13.75 -7.65 -1.19
C ASP A 120 14.22 -7.00 -2.51
N ASN A 121 15.49 -7.23 -2.87
CA ASN A 121 16.10 -6.76 -4.13
C ASN A 121 15.94 -5.26 -4.41
N SER A 122 15.87 -4.44 -3.36
CA SER A 122 15.64 -2.99 -3.48
C SER A 122 14.35 -2.64 -4.25
N LYS A 123 13.34 -3.52 -4.21
CA LYS A 123 12.00 -3.26 -4.74
C LYS A 123 11.41 -1.99 -4.11
N LYS A 124 10.60 -1.27 -4.88
CA LYS A 124 10.03 0.04 -4.48
C LYS A 124 8.57 0.11 -4.87
N VAL A 125 7.74 0.68 -4.01
CA VAL A 125 6.38 1.06 -4.39
C VAL A 125 6.42 2.26 -5.34
N THR A 126 5.61 2.22 -6.38
CA THR A 126 5.66 3.18 -7.51
C THR A 126 4.46 4.12 -7.60
N ALA A 127 3.36 3.74 -6.95
CA ALA A 127 2.14 4.51 -6.80
C ALA A 127 1.40 4.09 -5.53
N LYS A 128 0.37 4.83 -5.13
CA LYS A 128 -0.48 4.46 -3.99
C LYS A 128 -1.13 3.07 -4.23
N PRO A 129 -1.38 2.29 -3.16
CA PRO A 129 -2.07 1.01 -3.29
C PRO A 129 -3.52 1.16 -3.75
N SER A 130 -4.13 0.04 -4.09
CA SER A 130 -5.54 -0.05 -4.47
C SER A 130 -6.20 -1.19 -3.71
N ILE A 131 -7.41 -0.95 -3.24
CA ILE A 131 -8.17 -1.90 -2.41
C ILE A 131 -9.28 -2.49 -3.28
N ASP A 132 -9.46 -3.79 -3.19
CA ASP A 132 -10.51 -4.54 -3.85
C ASP A 132 -11.05 -5.59 -2.88
N ASN A 133 -12.18 -5.28 -2.24
CA ASN A 133 -12.78 -6.08 -1.18
C ASN A 133 -11.75 -6.44 -0.07
N ASP A 134 -11.48 -7.73 0.08
CA ASP A 134 -10.57 -8.32 1.06
C ASP A 134 -9.08 -8.18 0.69
N LEU A 135 -8.75 -7.69 -0.50
CA LEU A 135 -7.38 -7.58 -0.99
C LEU A 135 -6.87 -6.15 -1.16
N VAL A 136 -5.57 -5.98 -1.00
CA VAL A 136 -4.83 -4.76 -1.32
C VAL A 136 -3.74 -5.07 -2.33
N TYR A 137 -3.72 -4.29 -3.41
CA TYR A 137 -2.76 -4.37 -4.49
C TYR A 137 -1.75 -3.24 -4.43
N PHE A 138 -0.46 -3.56 -4.54
CA PHE A 138 0.62 -2.58 -4.61
C PHE A 138 1.36 -2.68 -5.95
N PRO A 139 1.54 -1.56 -6.68
CA PRO A 139 2.40 -1.51 -7.85
C PRO A 139 3.85 -1.36 -7.41
N ILE A 140 4.69 -2.33 -7.81
CA ILE A 140 6.08 -2.43 -7.38
C ILE A 140 7.02 -2.40 -8.58
N TYR A 141 8.11 -1.67 -8.44
CA TYR A 141 9.26 -1.70 -9.33
C TYR A 141 10.40 -2.50 -8.70
N GLU A 142 10.99 -3.42 -9.46
CA GLU A 142 12.24 -4.08 -9.10
C GLU A 142 13.38 -3.63 -10.03
N PRO A 143 14.44 -3.00 -9.49
CA PRO A 143 15.62 -2.65 -10.27
C PRO A 143 16.41 -3.91 -10.66
N LEU A 144 17.06 -3.84 -11.83
CA LEU A 144 17.97 -4.88 -12.29
C LEU A 144 19.37 -4.70 -11.70
N ASP A 145 20.20 -5.71 -11.89
CA ASP A 145 21.61 -5.62 -11.50
C ASP A 145 22.35 -4.54 -12.30
N ALA A 146 23.45 -4.04 -11.75
CA ALA A 146 24.22 -2.93 -12.34
C ALA A 146 24.65 -3.17 -13.79
N ALA A 147 24.86 -4.44 -14.19
CA ALA A 147 25.18 -4.82 -15.56
C ALA A 147 24.04 -4.55 -16.57
N LYS A 148 22.80 -4.35 -16.08
CA LYS A 148 21.58 -4.11 -16.86
C LYS A 148 20.91 -2.79 -16.50
N ILE A 149 21.69 -1.80 -16.07
CA ILE A 149 21.14 -0.52 -15.57
C ILE A 149 20.36 0.28 -16.63
N CYS A 150 20.63 0.04 -17.92
CA CYS A 150 19.91 0.67 -19.02
C CYS A 150 18.60 -0.03 -19.39
N ASP A 151 18.35 -1.23 -18.84
CA ASP A 151 17.12 -1.97 -19.08
C ASP A 151 15.99 -1.43 -18.18
N ALA A 152 14.74 -1.61 -18.63
CA ALA A 152 13.58 -0.97 -18.03
C ALA A 152 13.23 -1.45 -16.60
N GLY A 153 13.87 -2.48 -16.05
CA GLY A 153 13.46 -3.07 -14.77
C GLY A 153 12.24 -3.98 -14.86
N ASN A 154 11.80 -4.54 -13.73
CA ASN A 154 10.59 -5.36 -13.68
C ASN A 154 9.43 -4.57 -13.07
N ALA A 155 8.29 -4.60 -13.76
CA ALA A 155 7.02 -4.17 -13.20
C ALA A 155 6.37 -5.37 -12.51
N LEU A 156 6.12 -5.23 -11.21
CA LEU A 156 5.52 -6.24 -10.36
C LEU A 156 4.20 -5.73 -9.78
N LYS A 157 3.28 -6.65 -9.56
CA LYS A 157 2.10 -6.47 -8.71
C LYS A 157 2.31 -7.28 -7.44
N TYR A 158 2.01 -6.69 -6.30
CA TYR A 158 1.87 -7.40 -5.04
C TYR A 158 0.41 -7.44 -4.64
N SER A 159 -0.07 -8.61 -4.20
CA SER A 159 -1.46 -8.83 -3.77
C SER A 159 -1.44 -9.40 -2.37
N SER A 160 -2.20 -8.80 -1.45
CA SER A 160 -2.22 -9.16 -0.03
C SER A 160 -3.63 -9.15 0.50
N SER A 161 -3.96 -10.06 1.42
CA SER A 161 -5.06 -9.83 2.36
C SER A 161 -4.88 -8.46 2.99
N SER A 162 -5.99 -7.73 3.01
CA SER A 162 -6.11 -6.42 3.61
C SER A 162 -5.86 -6.46 5.12
N THR A 163 -6.12 -7.59 5.78
CA THR A 163 -5.98 -7.74 7.24
C THR A 163 -4.72 -8.51 7.65
N CYS A 164 -4.20 -9.42 6.81
CA CYS A 164 -3.11 -10.34 7.23
C CYS A 164 -1.71 -10.05 6.65
N GLY A 165 -1.58 -9.32 5.52
CA GLY A 165 -0.26 -9.04 4.96
C GLY A 165 0.44 -10.23 4.27
N ASP A 166 -0.30 -11.28 3.91
CA ASP A 166 0.12 -12.56 3.30
C ASP A 166 0.57 -12.42 1.83
N ALA A 167 1.70 -11.74 1.68
CA ALA A 167 2.13 -11.19 0.41
C ALA A 167 2.46 -12.14 -0.75
N THR A 168 1.79 -12.01 -1.91
CA THR A 168 2.18 -12.68 -3.16
C THR A 168 2.63 -11.68 -4.23
N PHE A 169 3.80 -11.95 -4.83
CA PHE A 169 4.36 -11.17 -5.94
C PHE A 169 4.03 -11.81 -7.27
N ARG A 170 3.77 -10.96 -8.27
CA ARG A 170 3.57 -11.36 -9.65
C ARG A 170 4.25 -10.36 -10.58
N ARG A 171 5.09 -10.83 -11.49
CA ARG A 171 5.59 -9.99 -12.59
C ARG A 171 4.48 -9.74 -13.60
N ILE A 172 4.31 -8.49 -14.00
CA ILE A 172 3.27 -8.06 -14.95
C ILE A 172 3.87 -7.39 -16.18
N GLY A 173 5.17 -7.12 -16.18
CA GLY A 173 5.88 -6.56 -17.34
C GLY A 173 7.30 -6.12 -17.02
N SER A 174 7.81 -5.21 -17.85
CA SER A 174 9.05 -4.46 -17.64
C SER A 174 8.76 -2.96 -17.49
N GLY A 175 9.66 -2.20 -16.88
CA GLY A 175 9.40 -0.78 -16.61
C GLY A 175 8.79 -0.52 -15.25
N VAL A 176 8.27 0.69 -15.10
CA VAL A 176 7.57 1.19 -13.92
C VAL A 176 6.07 0.98 -14.12
N SER A 177 5.39 0.45 -13.10
CA SER A 177 3.93 0.36 -13.07
C SER A 177 3.29 1.66 -12.58
N SER A 178 2.15 2.01 -13.16
CA SER A 178 1.29 3.07 -12.66
C SER A 178 0.52 2.63 -11.42
N GLU A 179 -0.31 3.54 -10.89
CA GLU A 179 -1.38 3.14 -9.96
C GLU A 179 -2.21 2.02 -10.59
N ILE A 180 -2.59 1.07 -9.74
CA ILE A 180 -3.48 -0.03 -10.10
C ILE A 180 -4.92 0.49 -10.09
N LYS A 181 -5.73 0.10 -11.08
CA LYS A 181 -7.16 0.46 -11.12
C LYS A 181 -8.00 -0.80 -11.17
N ILE A 182 -9.05 -0.82 -10.35
CA ILE A 182 -10.05 -1.88 -10.35
C ILE A 182 -11.19 -1.45 -11.26
N LEU A 183 -11.50 -2.26 -12.25
CA LEU A 183 -12.61 -2.06 -13.19
C LEU A 183 -13.36 -3.39 -13.32
N ASP A 184 -14.55 -3.44 -12.72
CA ASP A 184 -15.30 -4.67 -12.49
C ASP A 184 -14.39 -5.70 -11.78
N ASP A 185 -14.33 -6.94 -12.27
CA ASP A 185 -13.43 -7.97 -11.73
C ASP A 185 -12.03 -7.96 -12.38
N ASN A 186 -11.62 -6.83 -12.97
CA ASN A 186 -10.31 -6.68 -13.61
C ASN A 186 -9.45 -5.64 -12.89
N ILE A 187 -8.18 -5.98 -12.82
CA ILE A 187 -7.08 -5.10 -12.44
C ILE A 187 -6.43 -4.58 -13.70
N VAL A 188 -6.38 -3.26 -13.85
CA VAL A 188 -5.76 -2.56 -14.97
C VAL A 188 -4.56 -1.76 -14.46
N VAL A 189 -3.40 -1.96 -15.08
CA VAL A 189 -2.15 -1.29 -14.70
C VAL A 189 -1.44 -0.80 -15.95
N GLY A 190 -1.07 0.48 -15.98
CA GLY A 190 -0.19 1.02 -17.01
C GLY A 190 1.26 0.63 -16.74
N ILE A 191 1.96 0.23 -17.78
CA ILE A 191 3.36 -0.22 -17.73
C ILE A 191 4.18 0.69 -18.64
N SER A 192 5.33 1.18 -18.16
CA SER A 192 6.19 2.06 -18.97
C SER A 192 7.02 1.29 -20.02
N GLY A 193 7.22 -0.01 -19.82
CA GLY A 193 7.87 -0.91 -20.76
C GLY A 193 6.87 -1.84 -21.44
N GLU A 194 7.21 -3.12 -21.51
CA GLU A 194 6.39 -4.15 -22.16
C GLU A 194 5.58 -4.93 -21.14
N VAL A 195 4.31 -5.20 -21.46
CA VAL A 195 3.45 -6.08 -20.67
C VAL A 195 3.91 -7.54 -20.83
N SER A 196 3.86 -8.32 -19.75
CA SER A 196 4.17 -9.75 -19.79
C SER A 196 3.28 -10.50 -20.77
N LYS A 197 3.83 -11.55 -21.40
CA LYS A 197 3.12 -12.41 -22.37
C LYS A 197 2.50 -13.66 -21.72
N ASP A 198 2.38 -13.66 -20.39
CA ASP A 198 1.73 -14.75 -19.66
C ASP A 198 0.26 -14.87 -20.07
N SER A 199 -0.24 -16.10 -20.21
CA SER A 199 -1.54 -16.39 -20.83
C SER A 199 -2.75 -15.80 -20.09
N ASP A 200 -2.61 -15.52 -18.80
CA ASP A 200 -3.64 -14.94 -17.94
C ASP A 200 -3.50 -13.42 -17.75
N ILE A 201 -2.56 -12.78 -18.46
CA ILE A 201 -2.43 -11.32 -18.58
C ILE A 201 -2.86 -10.91 -19.98
N LYS A 202 -3.98 -10.18 -20.07
CA LYS A 202 -4.38 -9.53 -21.32
C LYS A 202 -3.64 -8.20 -21.43
N SER A 203 -3.22 -7.85 -22.64
CA SER A 203 -2.62 -6.55 -22.91
C SER A 203 -3.42 -5.77 -23.94
N LYS A 204 -3.49 -4.46 -23.73
CA LYS A 204 -3.91 -3.49 -24.74
C LYS A 204 -2.89 -2.36 -24.72
N ASP A 205 -2.08 -2.27 -25.77
CA ASP A 205 -0.90 -1.41 -25.80
C ASP A 205 -0.01 -1.67 -24.57
N ASN A 206 0.21 -0.65 -23.75
CA ASN A 206 1.01 -0.73 -22.52
C ASN A 206 0.17 -0.92 -21.25
N LEU A 207 -1.11 -1.29 -21.39
CA LEU A 207 -1.99 -1.64 -20.28
C LEU A 207 -1.96 -3.17 -20.05
N ALA A 208 -1.62 -3.57 -18.83
CA ALA A 208 -1.79 -4.93 -18.34
C ALA A 208 -3.17 -5.08 -17.68
N ILE A 209 -3.93 -6.08 -18.10
CA ILE A 209 -5.28 -6.39 -17.61
C ILE A 209 -5.26 -7.81 -17.05
N ILE A 210 -5.54 -7.94 -15.76
CA ILE A 210 -5.46 -9.20 -15.00
C ILE A 210 -6.76 -9.38 -14.24
N LYS A 211 -7.26 -10.61 -14.09
CA LYS A 211 -8.41 -10.84 -13.22
C LYS A 211 -8.07 -10.59 -11.76
N SER A 212 -8.95 -9.88 -11.07
CA SER A 212 -8.90 -9.79 -9.61
C SER A 212 -9.20 -11.16 -9.00
N LYS A 213 -8.54 -11.47 -7.90
CA LYS A 213 -8.81 -12.67 -7.10
C LYS A 213 -9.51 -12.34 -5.78
N SER A 214 -9.92 -11.09 -5.59
CA SER A 214 -10.61 -10.68 -4.37
C SER A 214 -11.93 -11.42 -4.24
N GLU A 215 -12.26 -11.83 -3.03
CA GLU A 215 -13.55 -12.41 -2.71
C GLU A 215 -14.48 -11.29 -2.27
N LYS A 216 -15.66 -11.21 -2.88
CA LYS A 216 -16.70 -10.30 -2.43
C LYS A 216 -17.29 -10.88 -1.16
N SER A 217 -17.28 -10.12 -0.07
CA SER A 217 -18.11 -10.49 1.08
C SER A 217 -19.57 -10.48 0.65
N ASP A 218 -20.33 -11.52 1.00
CA ASP A 218 -21.78 -11.62 0.79
C ASP A 218 -22.57 -10.58 1.61
N ASP A 219 -21.89 -9.82 2.48
CA ASP A 219 -22.46 -8.67 3.16
C ASP A 219 -22.80 -7.58 2.15
N LYS A 220 -24.09 -7.49 1.85
CA LYS A 220 -24.71 -6.42 1.07
C LYS A 220 -24.07 -5.09 1.45
N ILE A 221 -23.28 -4.53 0.54
CA ILE A 221 -22.98 -3.10 0.55
C ILE A 221 -24.34 -2.40 0.52
N ILE A 222 -24.76 -1.85 1.66
CA ILE A 222 -25.86 -0.88 1.69
C ILE A 222 -25.27 0.36 1.05
N ILE A 223 -25.46 0.48 -0.25
CA ILE A 223 -25.31 1.76 -0.94
C ILE A 223 -26.48 2.61 -0.43
N ASP A 224 -26.25 3.36 0.64
CA ASP A 224 -27.13 4.49 0.96
C ASP A 224 -26.91 5.52 -0.13
N GLY A 225 -27.72 5.40 -1.18
CA GLY A 225 -27.81 6.41 -2.22
C GLY A 225 -28.21 7.71 -1.54
N TRP A 226 -27.39 8.75 -1.72
CA TRP A 226 -27.72 10.10 -1.29
C TRP A 226 -29.10 10.48 -1.86
N ARG A 227 -30.13 10.46 -1.01
CA ARG A 227 -31.40 11.12 -1.32
C ARG A 227 -31.16 12.61 -1.11
N GLN A 228 -31.19 13.36 -2.20
CA GLN A 228 -31.48 14.78 -2.16
C GLN A 228 -32.88 14.93 -1.57
N LEU A 229 -32.98 15.56 -0.40
CA LEU A 229 -34.24 16.04 0.13
C LEU A 229 -34.54 17.35 -0.60
N ASP A 230 -35.52 17.31 -1.49
CA ASP A 230 -36.19 18.53 -2.00
C ASP A 230 -37.18 19.06 -0.96
#